data_AF-A0AAW8UUG8-F1
#
_entry.id   AF-A0AAW8UUG8-F1
#
_cell.length_a   1.000
_cell.length_b   1.000
_cell.length_c   1.000
_cell.angle_alpha   90.00
_cell.angle_beta   90.00
_cell.angle_gamma   90.00
#
_symmetry.space_group_name_H-M   'P 1'
#
loop_
_entity.id
_entity.type
_entity.pdbx_description
1 polymer ?
#
loop_
_entity_poly.entity_id
_entity_poly.type
_entity_poly.pdbx_seq_one_letter_code
_entity_poly.pdbx_strand_id
1 'polypeptide(L)'
;MEITQNQAIEKVLREVISKEAAKELANIDGQTLTEVYNAMNEQMEYQKLMPEAPTATSLLRELYELTEAKFDDDFEIGDLQHLVYAIVETLADLLGIDLE
;
A
#
# COMPACT_ATOMS: atom_id res chain seq x y z
N MET A 1 -19.98 13.02 -0.62
CA MET A 1 -20.36 11.67 -0.17
C MET A 1 -19.05 11.00 0.14
N GLU A 2 -18.70 10.86 1.41
CA GLU A 2 -17.47 10.16 1.80
C GLU A 2 -17.54 8.73 1.25
N ILE A 3 -16.56 8.37 0.43
CA ILE A 3 -16.36 7.00 -0.04
C ILE A 3 -15.48 6.33 1.00
N THR A 4 -15.92 5.20 1.57
CA THR A 4 -15.06 4.47 2.52
C THR A 4 -13.85 3.89 1.79
N GLN A 5 -12.72 3.67 2.46
CA GLN A 5 -11.52 3.08 1.83
C GLN A 5 -11.84 1.78 1.09
N ASN A 6 -12.65 0.89 1.67
CA ASN A 6 -13.07 -0.36 1.01
C ASN A 6 -13.86 -0.09 -0.29
N GLN A 7 -14.71 0.95 -0.33
CA GLN A 7 -15.43 1.31 -1.55
C GLN A 7 -14.50 1.89 -2.63
N ALA A 8 -13.45 2.60 -2.23
CA ALA A 8 -12.43 3.08 -3.16
C ALA A 8 -11.62 1.92 -3.74
N ILE A 9 -11.19 0.96 -2.90
CA ILE A 9 -10.49 -0.26 -3.32
C ILE A 9 -11.37 -1.09 -4.26
N GLU A 10 -12.63 -1.32 -3.91
CA GLU A 10 -13.59 -2.06 -4.75
C GLU A 10 -13.73 -1.41 -6.13
N LYS A 11 -13.80 -0.08 -6.19
CA LYS A 11 -13.94 0.66 -7.45
C LYS A 11 -12.75 0.40 -8.38
N VAL A 12 -11.53 0.42 -7.87
CA VAL A 12 -10.31 0.15 -8.66
C VAL A 12 -10.25 -1.31 -9.10
N LEU A 13 -10.53 -2.25 -8.19
CA LEU A 13 -10.48 -3.69 -8.51
C LEU A 13 -11.44 -4.09 -9.63
N ARG A 14 -12.61 -3.46 -9.73
CA ARG A 14 -13.60 -3.70 -10.80
C ARG A 14 -13.08 -3.42 -12.21
N GLU A 15 -11.98 -2.69 -12.38
CA GLU A 15 -11.36 -2.47 -13.69
C GLU A 15 -10.63 -3.73 -14.20
N VAL A 16 -10.30 -4.66 -13.30
CA VAL A 16 -9.44 -5.81 -13.58
C VAL A 16 -10.15 -7.15 -13.31
N ILE A 17 -11.05 -7.20 -12.33
CA ILE A 17 -11.78 -8.41 -11.93
C ILE A 17 -13.30 -8.20 -11.90
N SER A 18 -14.07 -9.30 -11.75
CA SER A 18 -15.53 -9.22 -11.72
C SER A 18 -16.03 -8.35 -10.56
N LYS A 19 -17.24 -7.81 -10.71
CA LYS A 19 -17.87 -6.97 -9.68
C LYS A 19 -17.98 -7.69 -8.34
N GLU A 20 -18.35 -8.96 -8.39
CA GLU A 20 -18.53 -9.81 -7.21
C GLU A 20 -17.18 -10.06 -6.53
N ALA A 21 -16.14 -10.41 -7.29
CA ALA A 21 -14.80 -10.65 -6.76
C ALA A 21 -14.16 -9.35 -6.21
N ALA A 22 -14.36 -8.20 -6.86
CA ALA A 22 -13.89 -6.91 -6.38
C ALA A 22 -14.54 -6.53 -5.04
N LYS A 23 -15.85 -6.77 -4.90
CA LYS A 23 -16.57 -6.52 -3.66
C LYS A 23 -16.07 -7.42 -2.54
N GLU A 24 -15.89 -8.71 -2.84
CA GLU A 24 -15.37 -9.68 -1.88
C GLU A 24 -13.97 -9.27 -1.44
N LEU A 25 -13.04 -9.09 -2.39
CA LEU A 25 -11.64 -8.75 -2.15
C LEU A 25 -11.46 -7.45 -1.36
N ALA A 26 -12.26 -6.43 -1.63
CA ALA A 26 -12.20 -5.16 -0.92
C ALA A 26 -12.70 -5.22 0.54
N ASN A 27 -13.33 -6.32 0.96
CA ASN A 27 -13.90 -6.48 2.30
C ASN A 27 -13.41 -7.75 3.01
N ILE A 28 -12.39 -8.44 2.49
CA ILE A 28 -11.78 -9.59 3.17
C ILE A 28 -10.95 -9.07 4.34
N ASP A 29 -11.05 -9.74 5.48
CA ASP A 29 -10.26 -9.47 6.68
C ASP A 29 -9.64 -10.74 7.26
N GLY A 30 -8.82 -10.57 8.31
CA GLY A 30 -8.27 -11.65 9.10
C GLY A 30 -7.44 -12.67 8.32
N GLN A 31 -7.68 -13.95 8.62
CA GLN A 31 -6.92 -15.06 8.05
C GLN A 31 -7.12 -15.18 6.54
N THR A 32 -8.34 -14.97 6.06
CA THR A 32 -8.66 -15.07 4.62
C THR A 32 -7.89 -14.01 3.83
N LEU A 33 -7.77 -12.79 4.36
CA LEU A 33 -6.97 -11.73 3.72
C LEU A 33 -5.49 -12.13 3.62
N THR A 34 -4.96 -12.74 4.69
CA THR A 34 -3.57 -13.23 4.73
C THR A 34 -3.31 -14.31 3.67
N GLU A 35 -4.24 -15.26 3.53
CA GLU A 35 -4.14 -16.32 2.53
C GLU A 35 -4.19 -15.79 1.10
N VAL A 36 -5.11 -14.85 0.83
CA VAL A 36 -5.22 -14.20 -0.49
C VAL A 36 -3.97 -13.39 -0.81
N TYR A 37 -3.43 -12.66 0.16
CA TYR A 37 -2.16 -11.92 0.01
C TYR A 37 -1.00 -12.84 -0.36
N ASN A 38 -0.84 -13.95 0.37
CA ASN A 38 0.22 -14.93 0.10
C ASN A 38 0.08 -15.57 -1.29
N ALA A 39 -1.13 -16.01 -1.65
CA ALA A 39 -1.38 -16.61 -2.96
C ALA A 39 -1.08 -15.63 -4.11
N MET A 40 -1.41 -14.35 -3.96
CA MET A 40 -1.07 -13.32 -4.94
C MET A 40 0.43 -13.11 -5.06
N ASN A 41 1.17 -13.07 -3.94
CA ASN A 41 2.62 -13.00 -3.95
C ASN A 41 3.27 -14.21 -4.63
N GLU A 42 2.83 -15.43 -4.30
CA GLU A 42 3.31 -16.65 -4.95
C GLU A 42 3.08 -16.62 -6.46
N GLN A 43 1.90 -16.14 -6.90
CA GLN A 43 1.60 -16.00 -8.31
C GLN A 43 2.49 -14.96 -9.00
N MET A 44 2.75 -13.82 -8.36
CA MET A 44 3.65 -12.79 -8.88
C MET A 44 5.09 -13.30 -8.98
N GLU A 45 5.57 -14.05 -8.00
CA GLU A 45 6.88 -14.68 -8.02
C GLU A 45 7.00 -15.71 -9.15
N TYR A 46 6.02 -16.62 -9.26
CA TYR A 46 6.00 -17.62 -10.32
C TYR A 46 6.02 -17.00 -11.72
N GLN A 47 5.33 -15.86 -11.89
CA GLN A 47 5.28 -15.13 -13.16
C GLN A 47 6.45 -14.15 -13.35
N LYS A 48 7.36 -14.03 -12.38
CA LYS A 48 8.46 -13.05 -12.37
C LYS A 48 7.99 -11.60 -12.51
N LEU A 49 6.86 -11.30 -11.88
CA LEU A 49 6.21 -9.99 -11.83
C LEU A 49 6.32 -9.33 -10.44
N MET A 50 7.14 -9.89 -9.54
CA MET A 50 7.39 -9.26 -8.26
C MET A 50 7.89 -7.83 -8.48
N PRO A 51 7.28 -6.83 -7.81
CA PRO A 51 7.83 -5.49 -7.81
C PRO A 51 9.30 -5.52 -7.42
N GLU A 52 10.11 -4.66 -8.04
CA GLU A 52 11.49 -4.49 -7.59
C GLU A 52 11.47 -4.07 -6.12
N ALA A 53 12.34 -4.68 -5.32
CA ALA A 53 12.49 -4.29 -3.92
C ALA A 53 12.82 -2.79 -3.84
N PRO A 54 12.22 -2.05 -2.90
CA PRO A 54 12.49 -0.64 -2.75
C PRO A 54 13.99 -0.41 -2.50
N THR A 55 14.51 0.67 -3.07
CA THR A 55 15.89 1.12 -2.85
C THR A 55 15.89 2.31 -1.91
N ALA A 56 17.01 2.57 -1.24
CA ALA A 56 17.13 3.75 -0.37
C ALA A 56 16.83 5.04 -1.15
N THR A 57 17.29 5.11 -2.40
CA THR A 57 17.04 6.25 -3.30
C THR A 57 15.56 6.39 -3.66
N SER A 58 14.83 5.30 -3.91
CA SER A 58 13.40 5.39 -4.22
C SER A 58 12.60 5.84 -3.00
N LEU A 59 12.91 5.32 -1.81
CA LEU A 59 12.24 5.70 -0.56
C LEU A 59 12.54 7.16 -0.17
N LEU A 60 13.78 7.62 -0.34
CA LEU A 60 14.12 9.04 -0.12
C LEU A 60 13.40 9.97 -1.10
N ARG A 61 13.20 9.52 -2.34
CA ARG A 61 12.42 10.27 -3.33
C ARG A 61 10.94 10.31 -2.94
N GLU A 62 10.37 9.21 -2.47
CA GLU A 62 8.99 9.18 -1.96
C GLU A 62 8.81 10.14 -0.77
N LEU A 63 9.75 10.17 0.19
CA LEU A 63 9.75 11.16 1.28
C LEU A 63 9.79 12.60 0.75
N TYR A 64 10.63 12.88 -0.25
CA TYR A 64 10.69 14.20 -0.88
C TYR A 64 9.36 14.56 -1.56
N GLU A 65 8.77 13.62 -2.31
CA GLU A 65 7.48 13.82 -2.97
C GLU A 65 6.36 14.12 -1.97
N LEU A 66 6.37 13.50 -0.78
CA LEU A 66 5.43 13.85 0.30
C LEU A 66 5.58 15.29 0.80
N THR A 67 6.80 15.85 0.78
CA THR A 67 7.00 17.26 1.18
C THR A 67 6.48 18.26 0.15
N GLU A 68 6.40 17.86 -1.12
CA GLU A 68 5.93 18.67 -2.23
C GLU A 68 4.45 18.42 -2.57
N ALA A 69 3.85 17.38 -1.99
CA ALA A 69 2.49 16.97 -2.26
C ALA A 69 1.48 18.03 -1.80
N LYS A 70 0.44 18.23 -2.62
CA LYS A 70 -0.74 19.00 -2.24
C LYS A 70 -1.79 18.01 -1.75
N PHE A 71 -2.10 18.08 -0.47
CA PHE A 71 -3.10 17.23 0.15
C PHE A 71 -4.48 17.87 0.07
N ASP A 72 -5.51 17.04 -0.08
CA ASP A 72 -6.91 17.47 -0.03
C ASP A 72 -7.31 17.84 1.40
N ASP A 73 -8.40 18.59 1.57
CA ASP A 73 -8.84 19.13 2.88
C ASP A 73 -9.18 18.04 3.92
N ASP A 74 -9.47 16.82 3.46
CA ASP A 74 -9.78 15.65 4.31
C ASP A 74 -8.52 14.89 4.77
N PHE A 75 -7.33 15.31 4.34
CA PHE A 75 -6.07 14.66 4.69
C PHE A 75 -5.49 15.28 5.96
N GLU A 76 -5.46 14.50 7.04
CA GLU A 76 -5.03 14.99 8.34
C GLU A 76 -3.52 14.87 8.53
N ILE A 77 -2.97 15.65 9.46
CA ILE A 77 -1.56 15.56 9.83
C ILE A 77 -1.18 14.16 10.36
N GLY A 78 -2.14 13.43 10.95
CA GLY A 78 -1.96 12.05 11.38
C GLY A 78 -1.73 11.09 10.20
N ASP A 79 -2.43 11.30 9.08
CA ASP A 79 -2.24 10.52 7.85
C ASP A 79 -0.84 10.75 7.27
N LEU A 80 -0.38 12.01 7.26
CA LEU A 80 0.99 12.33 6.84
C LEU A 80 2.02 11.64 7.72
N GLN A 81 1.83 11.68 9.04
CA GLN A 81 2.73 11.05 9.99
C GLN A 81 2.80 9.54 9.75
N HIS A 82 1.66 8.87 9.57
CA HIS A 82 1.64 7.43 9.27
C HIS A 82 2.40 7.08 7.99
N LEU A 83 2.23 7.86 6.91
CA LEU A 83 2.97 7.64 5.66
C LEU A 83 4.48 7.84 5.85
N VAL A 84 4.88 8.93 6.52
CA VAL A 84 6.31 9.21 6.77
C VAL A 84 6.94 8.11 7.62
N TYR A 85 6.26 7.66 8.69
CA TYR A 85 6.77 6.58 9.53
C TYR A 85 6.96 5.28 8.77
N ALA A 86 5.98 4.85 7.97
CA ALA A 86 6.09 3.62 7.19
C ALA A 86 7.29 3.64 6.22
N ILE A 87 7.53 4.79 5.56
CA ILE A 87 8.66 4.93 4.64
C ILE A 87 9.99 4.96 5.41
N VAL A 88 10.04 5.63 6.56
CA VAL A 88 11.25 5.68 7.42
C VAL A 88 11.58 4.30 8.00
N GLU A 89 10.60 3.53 8.46
CA GLU A 89 10.78 2.15 8.92
C GLU A 89 11.36 1.27 7.81
N THR A 90 10.77 1.33 6.62
CA THR A 90 11.26 0.57 5.46
C THR A 90 12.69 0.97 5.08
N LEU A 91 13.02 2.27 5.16
CA LEU A 91 14.36 2.77 4.88
C LEU A 91 15.36 2.31 5.95
N ALA A 92 14.96 2.31 7.21
CA ALA A 92 15.80 1.87 8.32
C ALA A 92 16.12 0.37 8.22
N ASP A 93 15.13 -0.46 7.93
CA ASP A 93 15.30 -1.89 7.65
C ASP A 93 16.28 -2.14 6.50
N LEU A 94 16.13 -1.38 5.41
CA LEU A 94 17.01 -1.49 4.23
C LEU A 94 18.46 -1.10 4.54
N LEU A 95 18.65 -0.14 5.45
CA LEU A 95 19.98 0.35 5.85
C LEU A 95 20.56 -0.39 7.06
N GLY A 96 19.79 -1.28 7.69
CA GLY A 96 20.19 -1.97 8.93
C GLY A 96 20.29 -1.03 10.13
N ILE A 97 19.41 -0.04 10.21
CA ILE A 97 19.33 0.93 11.31
C ILE A 97 18.17 0.54 12.21
N ASP A 98 18.44 0.36 13.50
CA ASP A 98 17.39 0.20 14.50
C ASP A 98 16.79 1.58 14.83
N LEU A 99 15.46 1.70 14.72
CA LEU A 99 14.72 2.88 15.17
C LEU A 99 14.29 2.70 16.63
N GLU A 100 14.56 3.71 17.48
CA GLU A 100 14.21 3.73 18.90
C GLU A 100 12.75 4.16 19.16
#